data_AF-A0A1T4MYT1-F1
#
_entry.id   AF-A0A1T4MYT1-F1
#
_cell.length_a   1.000
_cell.length_b   1.000
_cell.length_c   1.000
_cell.angle_alpha   90.00
_cell.angle_beta   90.00
_cell.angle_gamma   90.00
#
_symmetry.space_group_name_H-M   'P 1'
#
loop_
_entity.id
_entity.type
_entity.pdbx_description
1 polymer ?
#
loop_
_entity_poly.entity_id
_entity_poly.type
_entity_poly.pdbx_seq_one_letter_code
_entity_poly.pdbx_strand_id
1 'polypeptide(L)'
;MTSIPPTICPYCGSKELIRTVPEKDPFNVMVICHSCQRVISPDTAGPSGKTTSAVRAIAEKAIQVSLSSGKLHGIKYYHTEINKLPDTKSSLQQSKETVEALLQARGLSSAVKKPSRNGCVIALIIILLIIASVIYFYTRR
;
A
#
# COMPACT_ATOMS: atom_id res chain seq x y z
N MET A 1 -24.95 27.03 -1.09
CA MET A 1 -23.76 26.54 -1.82
C MET A 1 -23.90 25.05 -2.02
N THR A 2 -24.29 24.63 -3.22
CA THR A 2 -24.55 23.22 -3.56
C THR A 2 -23.23 22.51 -3.86
N SER A 3 -22.74 21.71 -2.90
CA SER A 3 -21.60 20.81 -3.13
C SER A 3 -22.04 19.69 -4.08
N ILE A 4 -21.43 19.66 -5.26
CA ILE A 4 -21.64 18.58 -6.22
C ILE A 4 -21.03 17.32 -5.59
N PRO A 5 -21.81 16.24 -5.38
CA PRO A 5 -21.26 15.01 -4.83
C PRO A 5 -20.22 14.43 -5.79
N PRO A 6 -19.09 13.89 -5.27
CA PRO A 6 -18.18 13.15 -6.12
C PRO A 6 -18.93 11.94 -6.71
N THR A 7 -19.00 11.83 -8.03
CA THR A 7 -19.67 10.71 -8.75
C THR A 7 -18.83 9.43 -8.76
N ILE A 8 -17.59 9.51 -8.30
CA ILE A 8 -16.60 8.44 -8.29
C ILE A 8 -15.90 8.47 -6.94
N CYS A 9 -15.74 7.32 -6.31
CA CYS A 9 -15.01 7.23 -5.05
C CYS A 9 -13.52 7.58 -5.26
N PRO A 10 -12.95 8.48 -4.43
CA PRO A 10 -11.54 8.85 -4.52
C PRO A 10 -10.58 7.73 -4.10
N TYR A 11 -11.05 6.70 -3.39
CA TYR A 11 -10.25 5.60 -2.87
C TYR A 11 -10.28 4.34 -3.75
N CYS A 12 -11.48 3.95 -4.19
CA CYS A 12 -11.74 2.70 -4.89
C CYS A 12 -11.95 2.92 -6.41
N GLY A 13 -12.18 4.16 -6.87
CA GLY A 13 -12.51 4.46 -8.26
C GLY A 13 -13.88 3.95 -8.71
N SER A 14 -14.67 3.35 -7.81
CA SER A 14 -16.00 2.85 -8.13
C SER A 14 -17.02 3.98 -8.20
N LYS A 15 -18.04 3.77 -9.03
CA LYS A 15 -19.20 4.67 -9.18
C LYS A 15 -20.32 4.36 -8.16
N GLU A 16 -20.16 3.30 -7.39
CA GLU A 16 -21.15 2.82 -6.43
C GLU A 16 -20.95 3.52 -5.08
N LEU A 17 -21.67 4.63 -4.91
CA LEU A 17 -21.64 5.46 -3.73
C LEU A 17 -23.00 5.41 -3.05
N ILE A 18 -23.02 5.00 -1.79
CA ILE A 18 -24.22 4.92 -0.95
C ILE A 18 -24.28 6.19 -0.12
N ARG A 19 -25.37 6.94 -0.25
CA ARG A 19 -25.65 8.05 0.66
C ARG A 19 -26.41 7.52 1.86
N THR A 20 -25.83 7.65 3.05
CA THR A 20 -26.49 7.31 4.30
C THR A 20 -26.77 8.58 5.08
N VAL A 21 -28.03 8.77 5.49
CA VAL A 21 -28.44 9.84 6.40
C VAL A 21 -28.44 9.24 7.81
N PRO A 22 -27.52 9.63 8.70
CA PRO A 22 -27.51 9.09 10.05
C PRO A 22 -28.75 9.57 10.83
N GLU A 23 -29.42 8.64 11.51
CA GLU A 23 -30.66 8.89 12.28
C GLU A 23 -30.47 9.94 13.39
N LYS A 24 -29.25 10.07 13.89
CA LYS A 24 -28.88 10.96 15.00
C LYS A 24 -28.64 12.41 14.58
N ASP A 25 -28.28 12.65 13.32
CA ASP A 25 -27.96 13.99 12.78
C ASP A 25 -28.34 14.08 11.28
N PRO A 26 -29.58 14.47 10.94
CA PRO A 26 -30.08 14.45 9.56
C PRO A 26 -29.38 15.44 8.62
N PHE A 27 -28.60 16.37 9.17
CA PHE A 27 -27.85 17.37 8.41
C PHE A 27 -26.47 16.87 7.94
N ASN A 28 -25.97 15.75 8.48
CA ASN A 28 -24.63 15.24 8.18
C ASN A 28 -24.70 14.03 7.23
N VAL A 29 -25.00 14.30 5.96
CA VAL A 29 -25.13 13.26 4.93
C VAL A 29 -23.75 12.66 4.65
N MET A 30 -23.56 11.40 5.03
CA MET A 30 -22.33 10.65 4.77
C MET A 30 -22.44 9.91 3.45
N VAL A 31 -21.37 9.96 2.63
CA VAL A 31 -21.30 9.19 1.38
C VAL A 31 -20.31 8.04 1.59
N ILE A 32 -20.71 6.80 1.37
CA ILE A 32 -19.88 5.61 1.58
C ILE A 32 -19.62 4.94 0.23
N CYS A 33 -18.36 4.65 -0.16
CA CYS A 33 -18.12 3.78 -1.33
C CYS A 33 -18.56 2.36 -0.98
N HIS A 34 -19.47 1.78 -1.76
CA HIS A 34 -19.93 0.40 -1.56
C HIS A 34 -18.77 -0.60 -1.66
N SER A 35 -17.88 -0.39 -2.64
CA SER A 35 -16.77 -1.30 -2.94
C SER A 35 -15.63 -1.27 -1.92
N CYS A 36 -15.45 -0.18 -1.17
CA CYS A 36 -14.38 -0.09 -0.16
C CYS A 36 -14.87 0.27 1.25
N GLN A 37 -16.19 0.37 1.43
CA GLN A 37 -16.90 0.71 2.67
C GLN A 37 -16.32 1.93 3.42
N ARG A 38 -15.71 2.87 2.68
CA ARG A 38 -15.12 4.09 3.28
C ARG A 38 -16.05 5.26 3.17
N VAL A 39 -16.15 6.02 4.26
CA VAL A 39 -16.84 7.30 4.34
C VAL A 39 -16.05 8.36 3.56
N ILE A 40 -16.75 9.10 2.72
CA ILE A 40 -16.30 10.19 1.87
C ILE A 40 -17.03 11.42 2.41
N SER A 41 -16.32 12.22 3.22
CA SER A 41 -16.87 13.45 3.79
C SER A 41 -16.64 14.63 2.85
N PRO A 42 -17.62 15.53 2.67
CA PRO A 42 -17.47 16.72 1.81
C PRO A 42 -16.37 17.68 2.30
N ASP A 43 -15.97 17.61 3.58
CA ASP A 43 -14.93 18.45 4.17
C ASP A 43 -13.50 17.96 3.90
N THR A 44 -13.31 16.86 3.17
CA THR A 44 -11.96 16.42 2.75
C THR A 44 -11.38 17.32 1.64
N ALA A 45 -12.11 18.36 1.22
CA ALA A 45 -11.68 19.40 0.29
C ALA A 45 -11.28 20.73 0.98
N GLY A 46 -10.82 20.68 2.23
CA GLY A 46 -10.01 21.77 2.80
C GLY A 46 -8.65 21.90 2.08
N PRO A 47 -7.77 22.84 2.46
CA PRO A 47 -6.48 23.10 1.78
C PRO A 47 -5.52 21.89 1.70
N SER A 48 -5.89 20.77 2.32
CA SER A 48 -5.41 19.39 2.18
C SER A 48 -5.62 18.73 0.80
N GLY A 49 -6.25 19.40 -0.17
CA GLY A 49 -6.43 18.85 -1.53
C GLY A 49 -5.11 18.54 -2.26
N LYS A 50 -4.03 19.29 -1.97
CA LYS A 50 -2.68 19.06 -2.54
C LYS A 50 -1.94 17.91 -1.85
N THR A 51 -2.08 17.77 -0.54
CA THR A 51 -1.47 16.68 0.23
C THR A 51 -2.14 15.35 -0.13
N THR A 52 -3.47 15.37 -0.30
CA THR A 52 -4.25 14.18 -0.69
C THR A 52 -3.90 13.70 -2.11
N SER A 53 -3.66 14.61 -3.06
CA SER A 53 -3.24 14.24 -4.41
C SER A 53 -1.79 13.72 -4.45
N ALA A 54 -0.88 14.30 -3.66
CA ALA A 54 0.49 13.81 -3.54
C ALA A 54 0.55 12.41 -2.90
N VAL A 55 -0.18 12.20 -1.79
CA VAL A 55 -0.30 10.88 -1.14
C VAL A 55 -0.89 9.85 -2.10
N ARG A 56 -1.86 10.23 -2.93
CA ARG A 56 -2.44 9.36 -3.95
C ARG A 56 -1.43 8.98 -5.03
N ALA A 57 -0.67 9.94 -5.55
CA ALA A 57 0.37 9.67 -6.54
C ALA A 57 1.46 8.74 -5.98
N ILE A 58 1.85 8.95 -4.72
CA ILE A 58 2.81 8.08 -4.01
C ILE A 58 2.23 6.67 -3.83
N ALA A 59 0.97 6.54 -3.43
CA ALA A 59 0.29 5.26 -3.28
C ALA A 59 0.24 4.47 -4.60
N GLU A 60 -0.08 5.15 -5.70
CA GLU A 60 -0.18 4.55 -7.02
C GLU A 60 1.19 4.10 -7.55
N LYS A 61 2.22 4.92 -7.34
CA LYS A 61 3.61 4.53 -7.61
C LYS A 61 4.09 3.38 -6.73
N ALA A 62 3.71 3.36 -5.45
CA ALA A 62 4.04 2.25 -4.55
C ALA A 62 3.46 0.91 -5.03
N ILE A 63 2.24 0.92 -5.57
CA ILE A 63 1.62 -0.27 -6.18
C ILE A 63 2.41 -0.70 -7.42
N GLN A 64 2.75 0.22 -8.31
CA GLN A 64 3.54 -0.09 -9.50
C GLN A 64 4.89 -0.73 -9.14
N VAL A 65 5.59 -0.16 -8.15
CA VAL A 65 6.86 -0.69 -7.63
C VAL A 65 6.65 -2.06 -6.97
N SER A 66 5.53 -2.26 -6.25
CA SER A 66 5.23 -3.55 -5.63
C SER A 66 5.01 -4.66 -6.66
N LEU A 67 4.44 -4.34 -7.82
CA LEU A 67 4.24 -5.28 -8.92
C LEU A 67 5.56 -5.62 -9.63
N SER A 68 6.42 -4.62 -9.91
CA SER A 68 7.68 -4.85 -10.63
C SER A 68 8.78 -5.46 -9.78
N SER A 69 8.92 -4.98 -8.55
CA SER A 69 10.09 -5.20 -7.69
C SER A 69 9.76 -5.95 -6.39
N GLY A 70 8.49 -6.28 -6.20
CA GLY A 70 7.98 -7.02 -5.05
C GLY A 70 7.51 -6.13 -3.90
N LYS A 71 6.73 -6.73 -3.00
CA LYS A 71 6.01 -6.05 -1.91
C LYS A 71 6.91 -5.17 -1.03
N LEU A 72 8.11 -5.66 -0.69
CA LEU A 72 9.05 -4.96 0.19
C LEU A 72 9.50 -3.62 -0.39
N HIS A 73 9.77 -3.58 -1.70
CA HIS A 73 10.18 -2.35 -2.40
C HIS A 73 9.05 -1.32 -2.44
N GLY A 74 7.81 -1.78 -2.67
CA GLY A 74 6.63 -0.91 -2.64
C GLY A 74 6.40 -0.27 -1.27
N ILE A 75 6.50 -1.07 -0.19
CA ILE A 75 6.38 -0.57 1.19
C ILE A 75 7.47 0.44 1.52
N LYS A 76 8.72 0.13 1.15
CA LYS A 76 9.86 1.03 1.37
C LYS A 76 9.66 2.36 0.64
N TYR A 77 9.27 2.31 -0.63
CA TYR A 77 9.00 3.51 -1.43
C TYR A 77 7.89 4.36 -0.80
N TYR A 78 6.76 3.75 -0.42
CA TYR A 78 5.65 4.46 0.21
C TYR A 78 6.07 5.15 1.50
N HIS A 79 6.77 4.44 2.39
CA HIS A 79 7.25 4.98 3.66
C HIS A 79 8.23 6.14 3.46
N THR A 80 9.16 6.02 2.50
CA THR A 80 10.15 7.08 2.25
C THR A 80 9.53 8.32 1.62
N GLU A 81 8.58 8.16 0.71
CA GLU A 81 7.96 9.29 0.01
C GLU A 81 6.94 10.00 0.89
N ILE A 82 6.18 9.27 1.70
CA ILE A 82 5.18 9.89 2.57
C ILE A 82 5.83 10.67 3.72
N ASN A 83 6.98 10.20 4.23
CA ASN A 83 7.75 10.92 5.25
C ASN A 83 8.50 12.15 4.70
N LYS A 84 8.54 12.34 3.37
CA LYS A 84 9.03 13.58 2.75
C LYS A 84 7.95 14.68 2.72
N LEU A 85 6.68 14.33 2.92
CA LEU A 85 5.61 15.33 2.95
C LEU A 85 5.62 16.05 4.30
N PRO A 86 5.53 17.40 4.29
CA PRO A 86 5.34 18.15 5.53
C PRO A 86 4.03 17.69 6.19
N ASP A 87 4.06 17.53 7.51
CA ASP A 87 2.91 17.14 8.34
C ASP A 87 2.44 15.68 8.24
N THR A 88 3.15 14.82 7.50
CA THR A 88 2.79 13.40 7.36
C THR A 88 3.94 12.50 7.82
N LYS A 89 3.92 12.06 9.08
CA LYS A 89 4.84 11.02 9.59
C LYS A 89 4.09 9.70 9.69
N SER A 90 4.46 8.73 8.86
CA SER A 90 3.91 7.39 8.92
C SER A 90 4.91 6.43 9.58
N SER A 91 4.42 5.55 10.44
CA SER A 91 5.23 4.43 10.92
C SER A 91 5.40 3.37 9.83
N LEU A 92 6.45 2.55 9.94
CA LEU A 92 6.66 1.42 9.03
C LEU A 92 5.46 0.45 9.01
N GLN A 93 4.85 0.22 10.17
CA GLN A 93 3.67 -0.62 10.29
C GLN A 93 2.48 -0.04 9.54
N GLN A 94 2.22 1.27 9.71
CA GLN A 94 1.12 1.95 9.01
C GLN A 94 1.33 1.96 7.50
N SER A 95 2.58 2.16 7.06
CA SER A 95 2.95 2.06 5.64
C SER A 95 2.70 0.65 5.08
N LYS A 96 3.03 -0.41 5.84
CA LYS A 96 2.77 -1.80 5.45
C LYS A 96 1.27 -2.05 5.29
N GLU A 97 0.48 -1.72 6.30
CA GLU A 97 -0.97 -1.92 6.30
C GLU A 97 -1.64 -1.16 5.16
N THR A 98 -1.19 0.06 4.88
CA THR A 98 -1.75 0.87 3.80
C THR A 98 -1.46 0.26 2.43
N VAL A 99 -0.22 -0.18 2.17
CA VAL A 99 0.14 -0.82 0.90
C VAL A 99 -0.56 -2.18 0.75
N GLU A 100 -0.69 -2.96 1.83
CA GLU A 100 -1.43 -4.22 1.85
C GLU A 100 -2.92 -4.01 1.55
N ALA A 101 -3.57 -3.06 2.22
CA ALA A 101 -4.96 -2.71 1.97
C ALA A 101 -5.17 -2.24 0.53
N LEU A 102 -4.25 -1.45 -0.03
CA LEU A 102 -4.31 -0.97 -1.41
C LEU A 102 -4.17 -2.08 -2.44
N LEU A 103 -3.32 -3.07 -2.15
CA LEU A 103 -3.14 -4.26 -2.99
C LEU A 103 -4.34 -5.20 -2.90
N GLN A 104 -4.89 -5.40 -1.69
CA GLN A 104 -6.06 -6.24 -1.46
C GLN A 104 -7.33 -5.64 -2.07
N ALA A 105 -7.55 -4.33 -1.91
CA ALA A 105 -8.69 -3.62 -2.49
C ALA A 105 -8.73 -3.69 -4.03
N ARG A 106 -7.57 -3.89 -4.68
CA ARG A 106 -7.46 -4.04 -6.13
C ARG A 106 -7.35 -5.49 -6.61
N GLY A 107 -7.41 -6.47 -5.71
CA GLY A 107 -7.19 -7.89 -6.06
C GLY A 107 -5.78 -8.19 -6.58
N LEU A 108 -4.81 -7.29 -6.37
CA LEU A 108 -3.44 -7.39 -6.88
C LEU A 108 -2.52 -8.18 -5.93
N SER A 109 -3.03 -8.66 -4.80
CA SER A 109 -2.26 -9.43 -3.81
C SER A 109 -1.56 -10.65 -4.41
N SER A 110 -2.19 -11.31 -5.40
CA SER A 110 -1.63 -12.46 -6.12
C SER A 110 -0.68 -12.08 -7.26
N ALA A 111 -0.76 -10.84 -7.77
CA ALA A 111 0.04 -10.33 -8.89
C ALA A 111 1.39 -9.75 -8.45
N VAL A 112 1.55 -9.48 -7.14
CA VAL A 112 2.82 -9.00 -6.59
C VAL A 112 3.88 -10.08 -6.69
N LYS A 113 5.05 -9.70 -7.23
CA LYS A 113 6.21 -10.59 -7.42
C LYS A 113 6.53 -11.30 -6.11
N LYS A 114 6.28 -12.62 -6.10
CA LYS A 114 6.63 -13.49 -4.97
C LYS A 114 8.15 -13.54 -4.82
N PRO A 115 8.67 -13.63 -3.59
CA PRO A 115 10.11 -13.79 -3.38
C PRO A 115 10.60 -15.02 -4.15
N SER A 116 11.65 -14.84 -4.95
CA SER A 116 12.16 -15.89 -5.83
C SER A 116 12.71 -17.04 -4.98
N ARG A 117 12.32 -18.27 -5.31
CA ARG A 117 12.89 -19.49 -4.70
C ARG A 117 14.38 -19.67 -4.99
N ASN A 118 14.91 -18.93 -5.96
CA ASN A 118 16.31 -18.99 -6.38
C ASN A 118 17.28 -18.62 -5.26
N GLY A 119 16.88 -17.73 -4.33
CA GLY A 119 17.71 -17.37 -3.18
C GLY A 119 18.00 -18.56 -2.26
N CYS A 120 17.06 -19.52 -2.15
CA CYS A 120 17.25 -20.73 -1.36
C CYS A 120 18.30 -21.66 -1.97
N VAL A 121 18.31 -21.79 -3.31
CA VAL A 121 19.30 -22.61 -4.02
C VAL A 121 20.72 -22.04 -3.88
N ILE A 122 20.87 -20.71 -3.99
CA ILE A 122 22.15 -20.03 -3.79
C ILE A 122 22.67 -20.25 -2.36
N ALA A 123 21.79 -20.14 -1.36
CA ALA A 123 22.14 -20.39 0.03
C ALA A 123 22.62 -21.84 0.27
N LEU A 124 21.96 -22.83 -0.34
CA LEU A 124 22.36 -24.25 -0.24
C LEU A 124 23.75 -24.50 -0.83
N ILE A 125 24.06 -23.89 -1.98
CA ILE A 125 25.38 -24.02 -2.61
C ILE A 125 26.48 -23.45 -1.71
N ILE A 126 26.25 -22.29 -1.10
CA ILE A 126 27.22 -21.66 -0.19
C ILE A 126 27.46 -22.54 1.04
N ILE A 127 26.41 -23.12 1.62
CA ILE A 127 26.53 -24.03 2.77
C ILE A 127 27.36 -25.26 2.41
N LEU A 128 27.11 -25.87 1.25
CA LEU A 128 27.89 -27.01 0.76
C LEU A 128 29.37 -26.67 0.57
N LEU A 129 29.67 -25.48 0.03
CA LEU A 129 31.05 -25.02 -0.13
C LEU A 129 31.76 -24.84 1.22
N ILE A 130 31.09 -24.26 2.22
CA ILE A 130 31.66 -24.10 3.56
C ILE A 130 31.97 -25.46 4.17
N ILE A 131 31.03 -26.41 4.12
CA ILE A 131 31.24 -27.77 4.66
C ILE A 131 32.40 -28.46 3.93
N ALA A 132 32.45 -28.38 2.60
CA ALA A 132 33.54 -28.95 1.81
C ALA A 132 34.91 -28.34 2.17
N SER A 133 34.97 -27.02 2.36
CA SER A 133 36.21 -26.34 2.80
C SER A 133 36.64 -26.80 4.20
N VAL A 134 35.71 -26.93 5.14
CA VAL A 134 36.01 -27.40 6.51
C VAL A 134 36.52 -28.83 6.49
N ILE A 135 35.86 -29.73 5.77
CA ILE A 135 36.29 -31.13 5.61
C ILE A 135 37.67 -31.16 4.99
N TYR A 136 37.87 -30.52 3.84
CA TYR A 136 39.17 -30.49 3.16
C TYR A 136 40.31 -30.01 4.07
N PHE A 137 40.06 -28.97 4.87
CA PHE A 137 41.05 -28.45 5.80
C PHE A 137 41.34 -29.40 6.95
N TYR A 138 40.35 -30.17 7.41
CA TYR A 138 40.52 -31.18 8.45
C TYR A 138 41.14 -32.50 7.95
N THR A 139 40.88 -32.90 6.70
CA THR A 139 41.41 -34.15 6.13
C THR A 139 42.80 -33.99 5.52
N ARG A 140 43.21 -32.77 5.15
CA ARG A 140 44.52 -32.49 4.54
C ARG A 140 45.56 -31.98 5.53
N ARG A 141 45.20 -31.91 6.81
CA ARG A 141 46.11 -31.65 7.94
C ARG A 141 46.56 -32.97 8.54
#